data_AF-A0A353QYP5-F1
#
_entry.id   AF-A0A353QYP5-F1
#
_cell.length_a   1.000
_cell.length_b   1.000
_cell.length_c   1.000
_cell.angle_alpha   90.00
_cell.angle_beta   90.00
_cell.angle_gamma   90.00
#
_symmetry.space_group_name_H-M   'P 1'
#
loop_
_entity.id
_entity.type
_entity.pdbx_description
1 polymer ?
#
loop_
_entity_poly.entity_id
_entity_poly.type
_entity_poly.pdbx_seq_one_letter_code
_entity_poly.pdbx_strand_id
1 'polypeptide(L)'
;MTDKISKKVIDIFAKNKKSAPVNIDENINKCEDGFFYVCMKSDLNGKHFDEENLIQKANDCYYIVKVMMKQGLHPYIYNYKIPGEKILDFIELYINGDKEGSIIEIDKFYPEDWA
;
A
#
# COMPACT_ATOMS: atom_id res chain seq x y z
N MET A 1 -16.41 -11.73 1.70
CA MET A 1 -15.68 -10.49 1.30
C MET A 1 -14.29 -10.43 1.93
N THR A 2 -14.14 -10.90 3.17
CA THR A 2 -12.86 -11.12 3.88
C THR A 2 -11.86 -11.93 3.04
N ASP A 3 -12.32 -12.98 2.35
CA ASP A 3 -11.47 -13.87 1.55
C ASP A 3 -10.68 -13.18 0.43
N LYS A 4 -11.22 -12.10 -0.14
CA LYS A 4 -10.55 -11.34 -1.21
C LYS A 4 -9.46 -10.42 -0.67
N ILE A 5 -9.65 -9.84 0.52
CA ILE A 5 -8.64 -9.02 1.20
C ILE A 5 -7.52 -9.93 1.69
N SER A 6 -7.87 -11.05 2.31
CA SER A 6 -6.91 -12.10 2.67
C SER A 6 -6.11 -12.52 1.46
N LYS A 7 -6.73 -12.77 0.30
CA LYS A 7 -6.01 -13.17 -0.92
C LYS A 7 -5.03 -12.10 -1.44
N LYS A 8 -5.37 -10.81 -1.43
CA LYS A 8 -4.43 -9.74 -1.84
C LYS A 8 -3.25 -9.58 -0.87
N VAL A 9 -3.52 -9.70 0.44
CA VAL A 9 -2.46 -9.72 1.46
C VAL A 9 -1.57 -10.96 1.26
N ILE A 10 -2.17 -12.14 1.04
CA ILE A 10 -1.51 -13.42 0.72
C ILE A 10 -0.66 -13.33 -0.58
N ASP A 11 -1.12 -12.63 -1.60
CA ASP A 11 -0.38 -12.50 -2.87
C ASP A 11 0.91 -11.67 -2.70
N ILE A 12 0.94 -10.70 -1.77
CA ILE A 12 2.17 -10.01 -1.35
C ILE A 12 3.15 -11.00 -0.67
N PHE A 13 2.64 -12.04 0.01
CA PHE A 13 3.46 -13.14 0.57
C PHE A 13 3.94 -14.16 -0.46
N ALA A 14 3.20 -14.38 -1.55
CA ALA A 14 3.52 -15.39 -2.56
C ALA A 14 4.58 -14.92 -3.58
N LYS A 15 4.54 -13.65 -4.00
CA LYS A 15 5.47 -13.09 -5.01
C LYS A 15 6.94 -13.11 -4.56
N ASN A 16 7.17 -13.22 -3.25
CA ASN A 16 8.47 -13.22 -2.62
C ASN A 16 9.11 -14.62 -2.45
N LYS A 17 8.55 -15.71 -3.01
CA LYS A 17 9.11 -17.07 -2.82
C LYS A 17 9.30 -17.87 -4.09
N LYS A 18 10.54 -17.86 -4.61
CA LYS A 18 11.15 -19.07 -5.20
C LYS A 18 11.76 -19.92 -4.08
N SER A 19 10.94 -20.48 -3.19
CA SER A 19 11.21 -21.71 -2.42
C SER A 19 10.25 -21.85 -1.23
N ALA A 20 9.66 -23.04 -1.17
CA ALA A 20 8.88 -23.66 -0.08
C ALA A 20 7.54 -23.02 0.36
N PRO A 21 6.46 -23.83 0.46
CA PRO A 21 5.19 -23.39 1.01
C PRO A 21 5.33 -23.26 2.53
N VAL A 22 5.41 -22.02 3.01
CA VAL A 22 5.21 -21.75 4.43
C VAL A 22 3.70 -21.70 4.63
N ASN A 23 3.19 -22.37 5.66
CA ASN A 23 1.79 -22.26 6.07
C ASN A 23 1.58 -20.83 6.58
N ILE A 24 0.96 -19.96 5.77
CA ILE A 24 0.91 -18.50 5.99
C ILE A 24 -0.17 -18.10 7.01
N ASP A 25 -1.17 -18.95 7.25
CA ASP A 25 -2.28 -18.66 8.17
C ASP A 25 -1.83 -18.47 9.63
N GLU A 26 -0.67 -18.98 10.03
CA GLU A 26 -0.20 -18.90 11.43
C GLU A 26 0.50 -17.57 11.79
N ASN A 27 0.85 -16.71 10.82
CA ASN A 27 1.65 -15.49 11.09
C ASN A 27 0.91 -14.17 10.90
N ILE A 28 -0.39 -14.22 10.57
CA ILE A 28 -1.21 -13.01 10.40
C ILE A 28 -1.72 -12.56 11.77
N ASN A 29 -1.25 -11.40 12.21
CA ASN A 29 -1.65 -10.77 13.46
C ASN A 29 -2.74 -9.73 13.18
N LYS A 30 -3.64 -9.52 14.15
CA LYS A 30 -4.66 -8.47 14.11
C LYS A 30 -4.35 -7.45 15.22
N CYS A 31 -4.25 -6.17 14.88
CA CYS A 31 -4.08 -5.12 15.88
C CYS A 31 -5.41 -4.72 16.51
N GLU A 32 -5.35 -3.96 17.61
CA GLU A 32 -6.52 -3.46 18.34
C GLU A 32 -7.43 -2.57 17.47
N ASP A 33 -6.84 -1.82 16.55
CA ASP A 33 -7.55 -0.95 15.60
C ASP A 33 -8.22 -1.73 14.45
N GLY A 34 -8.12 -3.06 14.45
CA GLY A 34 -8.81 -3.94 13.50
C GLY A 34 -8.07 -4.21 12.19
N PHE A 35 -6.84 -3.68 12.01
CA PHE A 35 -6.00 -3.98 10.86
C PHE A 35 -5.23 -5.30 11.03
N PHE A 36 -4.89 -5.93 9.91
CA PHE A 36 -4.09 -7.16 9.87
C PHE A 36 -2.65 -6.84 9.44
N TYR A 37 -1.67 -7.49 10.07
CA TYR A 37 -0.25 -7.29 9.76
C TYR A 37 0.57 -8.56 9.93
N VAL A 38 1.78 -8.57 9.36
CA VAL A 38 2.80 -9.59 9.58
C VAL A 38 4.11 -8.90 9.92
N CYS A 39 4.75 -9.33 11.00
CA CYS A 39 6.07 -8.82 11.39
C CYS A 39 7.15 -9.62 10.67
N MET A 40 7.93 -8.94 9.83
CA MET A 40 9.14 -9.51 9.22
C MET A 40 10.36 -9.03 9.99
N LYS A 41 11.26 -9.95 10.37
CA LYS A 41 12.52 -9.61 11.07
C LYS A 41 13.74 -9.50 10.14
N SER A 42 13.60 -10.04 8.93
CA SER A 42 14.66 -10.10 7.91
C SER A 42 14.06 -10.15 6.52
N ASP A 43 14.88 -9.83 5.53
CA ASP A 43 14.56 -10.01 4.12
C ASP A 43 14.58 -11.49 3.70
N LEU A 44 14.37 -11.75 2.41
CA LEU A 44 14.35 -13.10 1.83
C LEU A 44 15.69 -13.83 1.88
N ASN A 45 16.78 -13.09 2.09
CA ASN A 45 18.13 -13.64 2.22
C ASN A 45 18.55 -13.82 3.68
N GLY A 46 17.63 -13.56 4.64
CA GLY A 46 17.93 -13.61 6.07
C GLY A 46 18.70 -12.40 6.59
N LYS A 47 18.87 -11.34 5.79
CA LYS A 47 19.53 -10.11 6.22
C LYS A 47 18.55 -9.26 7.02
N HIS A 48 19.00 -8.71 8.15
CA HIS A 48 18.22 -7.75 8.91
C HIS A 48 17.91 -6.50 8.09
N PHE A 49 16.73 -5.93 8.34
CA PHE A 49 16.36 -4.66 7.75
C PHE A 49 17.25 -3.54 8.27
N ASP A 50 17.61 -2.65 7.37
CA ASP A 50 18.42 -1.47 7.64
C ASP A 50 17.52 -0.24 7.60
N GLU A 51 17.47 0.49 8.71
CA GLU A 51 16.52 1.58 8.92
C GLU A 51 16.72 2.72 7.92
N GLU A 52 17.97 3.15 7.70
CA GLU A 52 18.30 4.22 6.76
C GLU A 52 17.87 3.87 5.34
N ASN A 53 18.15 2.64 4.89
CA ASN A 53 17.71 2.17 3.58
C ASN A 53 16.18 2.10 3.46
N LEU A 54 15.46 1.73 4.53
CA LEU A 54 14.00 1.71 4.52
C LEU A 54 13.42 3.12 4.39
N ILE A 55 13.97 4.09 5.14
CA ILE A 55 13.56 5.49 5.06
C ILE A 55 13.87 6.06 3.68
N GLN A 56 15.06 5.81 3.14
CA GLN A 56 15.44 6.28 1.80
C GLN A 56 14.48 5.74 0.73
N LYS A 57 14.18 4.44 0.76
CA LYS A 57 13.19 3.84 -0.15
C LYS A 57 11.79 4.42 0.01
N ALA A 58 11.40 4.81 1.22
CA ALA A 58 10.12 5.47 1.44
C ALA A 58 10.09 6.88 0.81
N ASN A 59 11.20 7.62 0.88
CA ASN A 59 11.32 8.95 0.29
C ASN A 59 11.41 8.91 -1.24
N ASP A 60 12.01 7.87 -1.81
CA ASP A 60 12.18 7.78 -3.27
C ASP A 60 10.90 7.34 -4.00
N CYS A 61 9.92 6.78 -3.28
CA CYS A 61 8.69 6.29 -3.89
C CYS A 61 7.68 7.40 -4.16
N TYR A 62 6.71 7.13 -5.04
CA TYR A 62 5.52 7.95 -5.23
C TYR A 62 4.30 7.05 -5.32
N TYR A 63 3.14 7.66 -5.08
CA TYR A 63 1.85 7.02 -5.13
C TYR A 63 1.04 7.57 -6.29
N ILE A 64 0.35 6.69 -7.02
CA ILE A 64 -0.75 7.08 -7.89
C ILE A 64 -2.04 6.86 -7.14
N VAL A 65 -2.76 7.96 -6.86
CA VAL A 65 -4.04 7.92 -6.17
C VAL A 65 -5.15 8.25 -7.17
N LYS A 66 -6.12 7.33 -7.31
CA LYS A 66 -7.30 7.53 -8.15
C LYS A 66 -8.46 8.02 -7.30
N VAL A 67 -9.00 9.17 -7.68
CA VAL A 67 -10.14 9.79 -7.02
C VAL A 67 -11.31 9.85 -8.00
N MET A 68 -12.43 9.25 -7.60
CA MET A 68 -13.69 9.38 -8.31
C MET A 68 -14.36 10.70 -7.91
N MET A 69 -14.65 11.54 -8.90
CA MET A 69 -15.40 12.78 -8.75
C MET A 69 -16.78 12.63 -9.37
N LYS A 70 -17.80 13.26 -8.77
CA LYS A 70 -19.14 13.33 -9.34
C LYS A 70 -19.45 14.77 -9.74
N GLN A 71 -19.39 15.06 -11.03
CA GLN A 71 -19.85 16.34 -11.57
C GLN A 71 -20.95 16.08 -12.61
N GLY A 72 -22.14 16.59 -12.36
CA GLY A 72 -23.29 16.37 -13.26
C GLY A 72 -23.74 14.91 -13.31
N LEU A 73 -23.96 14.40 -14.53
CA LEU A 73 -24.58 13.10 -14.79
C LEU A 73 -23.62 11.90 -14.73
N HIS A 74 -22.32 12.12 -14.91
CA HIS A 74 -21.34 11.04 -15.01
C HIS A 74 -20.18 11.21 -14.03
N PRO A 75 -19.66 10.11 -13.46
CA PRO A 75 -18.44 10.16 -12.65
C PRO A 75 -17.20 10.34 -13.54
N TYR A 76 -16.20 11.04 -13.00
CA TYR A 76 -14.87 11.21 -13.60
C TYR A 76 -13.80 10.64 -12.67
N ILE A 77 -12.64 10.28 -13.23
CA ILE A 77 -11.50 9.77 -12.46
C ILE A 77 -10.33 10.74 -12.60
N TYR A 78 -9.82 11.19 -11.46
CA TYR A 78 -8.63 12.01 -11.35
C TYR A 78 -7.48 11.12 -10.88
N ASN A 79 -6.38 11.12 -11.61
CA ASN A 79 -5.17 10.35 -11.26
C ASN A 79 -4.13 11.34 -10.73
N TYR A 80 -3.78 11.24 -9.46
CA TYR A 80 -2.79 12.09 -8.83
C TYR A 80 -1.47 11.35 -8.66
N LYS A 81 -0.37 11.97 -9.05
CA LYS A 81 0.98 11.53 -8.67
C LYS A 81 1.41 12.28 -7.41
N ILE A 82 1.58 11.56 -6.31
CA ILE A 82 1.86 12.10 -4.99
C ILE A 82 3.22 11.59 -4.50
N PRO A 83 4.15 12.47 -4.08
CA PRO A 83 5.40 12.06 -3.44
C PRO A 83 5.16 11.19 -2.20
N GLY A 84 6.08 10.27 -1.90
CA GLY A 84 5.92 9.31 -0.81
C GLY A 84 5.67 9.98 0.56
N GLU A 85 6.39 11.05 0.84
CA GLU A 85 6.29 11.85 2.07
C GLU A 85 4.99 12.65 2.19
N LYS A 86 4.22 12.78 1.09
CA LYS A 86 2.96 13.55 1.03
C LYS A 86 1.70 12.71 0.98
N ILE A 87 1.81 11.38 1.02
CA ILE A 87 0.64 10.51 0.88
C ILE A 87 -0.35 10.66 2.04
N LEU A 88 0.13 10.80 3.28
CA LEU A 88 -0.74 10.97 4.45
C LEU A 88 -1.44 12.32 4.41
N ASP A 89 -0.70 13.41 4.18
CA ASP A 89 -1.26 14.75 3.97
C ASP A 89 -2.37 14.73 2.90
N PHE A 90 -2.13 14.03 1.78
CA PHE A 90 -3.11 13.91 0.70
C PHE A 90 -4.37 13.15 1.12
N ILE A 91 -4.23 12.03 1.84
CA ILE A 91 -5.36 11.23 2.31
C ILE A 91 -6.20 12.01 3.33
N GLU A 92 -5.55 12.75 4.24
CA GLU A 92 -6.23 13.57 5.24
C GLU A 92 -7.19 14.59 4.63
N LEU A 93 -6.82 15.20 3.50
CA LEU A 93 -7.70 16.15 2.78
C LEU A 93 -9.07 15.53 2.41
N TYR A 94 -9.12 14.22 2.14
CA TYR A 94 -10.36 13.53 1.81
C TYR A 94 -11.09 13.01 3.04
N ILE A 95 -10.36 12.64 4.10
CA ILE A 95 -10.97 12.22 5.38
C ILE A 95 -11.65 13.40 6.08
N ASN A 96 -11.00 14.57 6.07
CA ASN A 96 -11.50 15.78 6.73
C ASN A 96 -12.59 16.51 5.91
N GLY A 97 -12.78 16.14 4.65
CA GLY A 97 -13.74 16.78 3.75
C GLY A 97 -13.23 18.07 3.10
N ASP A 98 -11.93 18.35 3.15
CA ASP A 98 -11.30 19.51 2.49
C ASP A 98 -11.28 19.39 0.96
N LYS A 99 -11.40 18.16 0.44
CA LYS A 99 -11.54 17.85 -0.98
C LYS A 99 -12.77 17.01 -1.24
N GLU A 100 -13.50 17.37 -2.28
CA GLU A 100 -14.58 16.54 -2.82
C GLU A 100 -14.01 15.32 -3.54
N GLY A 101 -14.79 14.23 -3.54
CA GLY A 101 -14.48 12.99 -4.26
C GLY A 101 -14.32 11.79 -3.33
N SER A 102 -14.05 10.63 -3.92
CA SER A 102 -13.78 9.40 -3.18
C SER A 102 -12.52 8.75 -3.71
N ILE A 103 -11.55 8.50 -2.84
CA ILE A 103 -10.37 7.70 -3.17
C ILE A 103 -10.84 6.27 -3.45
N ILE A 104 -10.54 5.75 -4.64
CA ILE A 104 -10.94 4.40 -5.07
C ILE A 104 -9.74 3.45 -5.26
N GLU A 105 -8.53 3.99 -5.43
CA GLU A 105 -7.31 3.20 -5.61
C GLU A 105 -6.08 4.01 -5.18
N ILE A 106 -5.10 3.32 -4.59
CA ILE A 106 -3.79 3.86 -4.23
C ILE A 106 -2.75 2.81 -4.62
N ASP A 107 -1.90 3.14 -5.59
CA ASP A 107 -0.82 2.28 -6.06
C ASP A 107 0.54 2.91 -5.73
N LYS A 108 1.48 2.11 -5.19
CA LYS A 108 2.85 2.54 -4.89
C LYS A 108 3.78 2.20 -6.05
N PHE A 109 4.68 3.12 -6.38
CA PHE A 109 5.69 2.94 -7.40
C PHE A 109 7.05 3.42 -6.91
N TYR A 110 8.11 2.76 -7.37
CA TYR A 110 9.48 3.24 -7.22
C TYR A 110 9.96 3.85 -8.55
N PRO A 111 10.92 4.80 -8.52
CA PRO A 111 11.51 5.36 -9.73
C PRO A 111 12.16 4.29 -10.62
N GLU A 112 12.70 3.24 -9.99
CA GLU A 112 13.30 2.07 -10.66
C GLU A 112 12.29 1.26 -11.49
N ASP A 113 11.00 1.29 -11.14
CA ASP A 113 9.94 0.53 -11.83
C ASP A 113 9.55 1.15 -13.19
N TRP A 114 10.09 2.32 -13.53
CA TRP A 114 9.83 3.03 -14.79
C TRP A 114 10.91 2.79 -15.87
N ALA A 115 11.96 2.03 -15.53
CA ALA A 115 13.07 1.68 -16.43
C ALA A 115 12.76 0.47 -17.33
#